data_AF-A0A926FEX0-F1
#
_entry.id   AF-A0A926FEX0-F1
#
_cell.length_a   1.000
_cell.length_b   1.000
_cell.length_c   1.000
_cell.angle_alpha   90.00
_cell.angle_beta   90.00
_cell.angle_gamma   90.00
#
_symmetry.space_group_name_H-M   'P 1'
#
loop_
_entity.id
_entity.type
_entity.pdbx_description
1 polymer ?
#
loop_
_entity_poly.entity_id
_entity_poly.type
_entity_poly.pdbx_seq_one_letter_code
_entity_poly.pdbx_strand_id
1 'polypeptide(L)'
;MDAVEDRPETHVIDIFMMSIKCGNCDTYQTVVKFSKLPDKNVYTYECENDVCDPNVTRTIVEVPRHLDNSTRRAEELPYYEKEPEDPPGEGP
;
A
#
# COMPACT_ATOMS: atom_id res chain seq x y z
N MET A 1 11.32 36.25 15.49
CA MET A 1 11.80 35.52 14.30
C MET A 1 12.03 34.11 14.77
N ASP A 2 10.96 33.32 14.80
CA ASP A 2 11.06 31.91 15.16
C ASP A 2 11.89 31.23 14.09
N ALA A 3 13.02 30.65 14.52
CA ALA A 3 13.82 29.80 13.68
C ALA A 3 12.91 28.64 13.25
N VAL A 4 12.53 28.62 11.97
CA VAL A 4 11.94 27.45 11.34
C VAL A 4 12.99 26.37 11.49
N GLU A 5 12.81 25.48 12.47
CA GLU A 5 13.66 24.31 12.65
C GLU A 5 13.67 23.57 11.31
N ASP A 6 14.85 23.50 10.70
CA ASP A 6 15.17 22.63 9.57
C ASP A 6 15.08 21.19 10.06
N ARG A 7 13.84 20.72 10.27
CA ARG A 7 13.58 19.30 10.48
C ARG A 7 13.94 18.66 9.16
N PRO A 8 14.85 17.66 9.13
CA PRO A 8 15.11 16.94 7.89
C PRO A 8 13.76 16.49 7.38
N GLU A 9 13.42 16.86 6.14
CA GLU A 9 12.20 16.42 5.50
C GLU A 9 12.15 14.90 5.66
N THR A 10 11.30 14.41 6.58
CA THR A 10 11.22 12.98 6.83
C THR A 10 10.72 12.36 5.53
N HIS A 11 11.62 11.72 4.79
CA HIS A 11 11.29 11.10 3.53
C HIS A 11 10.26 10.00 3.79
N VAL A 12 9.02 10.23 3.35
CA VAL A 12 7.96 9.26 3.44
C VAL A 12 7.73 8.61 2.08
N ILE A 13 7.35 7.34 2.10
CA ILE A 13 6.99 6.56 0.92
C ILE A 13 5.48 6.38 0.96
N ASP A 14 4.80 6.92 -0.04
CA ASP A 14 3.37 6.65 -0.29
C ASP A 14 3.26 5.79 -1.55
N ILE A 15 3.05 4.49 -1.34
CA ILE A 15 2.89 3.47 -2.38
C ILE A 15 1.74 3.80 -3.34
N PHE A 16 0.67 4.44 -2.87
CA PHE A 16 -0.45 4.84 -3.74
C PHE A 16 -0.15 6.06 -4.62
N MET A 17 0.97 6.74 -4.38
CA MET A 17 1.48 7.83 -5.23
C MET A 17 2.56 7.36 -6.21
N MET A 18 2.90 6.07 -6.21
CA MET A 18 3.90 5.49 -7.10
C MET A 18 3.25 4.74 -8.24
N SER A 19 3.80 4.89 -9.44
CA SER A 19 3.50 4.02 -10.58
C SER A 19 4.67 3.09 -10.82
N ILE A 20 4.41 1.79 -10.92
CA ILE A 20 5.44 0.78 -11.21
C ILE A 20 5.21 0.24 -12.62
N LYS A 21 6.26 0.28 -13.44
CA LYS A 21 6.25 -0.31 -14.78
C LYS A 21 6.92 -1.68 -14.78
N CYS A 22 6.36 -2.56 -15.59
CA CYS A 22 6.80 -3.93 -15.80
C CYS A 22 8.00 -3.92 -16.74
N GLY A 23 9.19 -4.30 -16.25
CA GLY A 23 10.44 -4.23 -17.02
C GLY A 23 10.51 -5.14 -18.26
N ASN A 24 9.50 -5.99 -18.47
CA ASN A 24 9.41 -6.88 -19.64
C ASN A 24 8.60 -6.29 -20.81
N CYS A 25 7.49 -5.60 -20.51
CA CYS A 25 6.54 -5.15 -21.53
C CYS A 25 6.22 -3.64 -21.45
N ASP A 26 6.86 -2.90 -20.54
CA ASP A 26 6.70 -1.47 -20.28
C ASP A 26 5.29 -1.00 -19.87
N THR A 27 4.33 -1.91 -19.66
CA THR A 27 3.02 -1.59 -19.10
C THR A 27 3.08 -1.40 -17.58
N TYR A 28 1.99 -0.91 -16.99
CA TYR A 28 1.90 -0.74 -15.54
C TYR A 28 1.66 -2.07 -14.81
N GLN A 29 2.07 -2.08 -13.54
CA GLN A 29 1.77 -3.13 -12.59
C GLN A 29 0.89 -2.58 -11.46
N THR A 30 -0.01 -3.41 -10.96
CA THR A 30 -0.91 -3.08 -9.84
C THR A 30 -0.61 -3.91 -8.62
N VAL A 31 -0.87 -3.34 -7.44
CA VAL A 31 -0.75 -4.06 -6.18
C VAL A 31 -1.82 -5.15 -6.12
N VAL A 32 -1.40 -6.41 -6.01
CA VAL A 32 -2.29 -7.57 -5.89
C VAL A 32 -2.25 -8.22 -4.50
N LYS A 33 -1.20 -7.95 -3.72
CA LYS A 33 -1.07 -8.49 -2.36
C LYS A 33 -0.31 -7.53 -1.46
N PHE A 34 -0.72 -7.53 -0.19
CA PHE A 34 -0.11 -6.76 0.87
C PHE A 34 0.18 -7.66 2.08
N SER A 35 1.28 -7.41 2.80
CA SER A 35 1.63 -8.11 4.04
C SER A 35 2.33 -7.18 5.01
N LYS A 36 1.84 -7.10 6.25
CA LYS A 36 2.49 -6.36 7.35
C LYS A 36 3.47 -7.28 8.06
N LEU A 37 4.73 -6.85 8.19
CA LEU A 37 5.77 -7.52 8.99
C LEU A 37 6.21 -6.61 10.15
N PRO A 38 6.97 -7.12 11.14
CA PRO A 38 7.34 -6.31 12.30
C PRO A 38 8.10 -5.01 11.97
N ASP A 39 9.00 -5.07 10.99
CA ASP A 39 9.94 -4.01 10.60
C ASP A 39 9.56 -3.30 9.29
N LYS A 40 8.81 -3.97 8.42
CA LYS A 40 8.46 -3.49 7.07
C LYS A 40 7.07 -3.91 6.62
N ASN A 41 6.56 -3.23 5.60
CA ASN A 41 5.38 -3.61 4.86
C ASN A 41 5.79 -4.10 3.47
N VAL A 42 5.11 -5.13 2.97
CA VAL A 42 5.44 -5.77 1.70
C VAL A 42 4.26 -5.66 0.74
N TYR A 43 4.53 -5.10 -0.43
CA TYR A 43 3.59 -4.92 -1.52
C TYR A 43 4.01 -5.79 -2.70
N THR A 44 3.10 -6.59 -3.20
CA THR A 44 3.30 -7.43 -4.39
C THR A 44 2.57 -6.79 -5.55
N TYR A 45 3.29 -6.55 -6.63
CA TYR A 45 2.78 -5.99 -7.86
C TYR A 45 2.79 -7.03 -8.97
N GLU A 46 1.72 -7.06 -9.76
CA GLU A 46 1.64 -7.88 -10.96
C GLU A 46 1.28 -7.03 -12.18
N CYS A 47 1.80 -7.43 -13.32
CA CYS A 47 1.58 -6.78 -14.60
C CYS A 47 0.07 -6.82 -14.93
N GLU A 48 -0.54 -5.70 -15.33
CA GLU A 48 -2.00 -5.63 -15.60
C GLU A 48 -2.43 -6.37 -16.87
N ASN A 49 -1.49 -6.88 -17.66
CA ASN A 49 -1.77 -7.59 -18.90
C ASN A 49 -1.75 -9.11 -18.68
N ASP A 50 -2.58 -9.83 -19.43
CA ASP A 50 -2.61 -11.29 -19.44
C ASP A 50 -1.47 -11.92 -20.28
N VAL A 51 -0.44 -11.13 -20.62
CA VAL A 51 0.67 -11.55 -21.49
C VAL A 51 1.90 -11.92 -20.67
N CYS A 52 2.15 -11.20 -19.59
CA CYS A 52 3.32 -11.43 -18.74
C CYS A 52 3.05 -12.54 -17.73
N ASP A 53 3.94 -13.54 -17.67
CA ASP A 53 3.91 -14.54 -16.59
C ASP A 53 4.19 -13.83 -15.24
N PRO A 54 3.25 -13.87 -14.28
CA PRO A 54 3.44 -13.28 -12.96
C PRO A 54 4.61 -13.91 -12.21
N ASN A 55 4.95 -15.18 -12.45
CA ASN A 55 6.07 -15.83 -11.78
C ASN A 55 7.43 -15.25 -12.21
N VAL A 56 7.48 -14.56 -13.35
CA VAL A 56 8.69 -13.93 -13.90
C VAL A 56 8.69 -12.42 -13.67
N THR A 57 7.53 -11.77 -13.78
CA THR A 57 7.43 -10.31 -13.82
C THR A 57 6.93 -9.67 -12.53
N ARG A 58 6.50 -10.46 -11.54
CA ARG A 58 6.03 -9.95 -10.24
C ARG A 58 7.12 -9.14 -9.54
N THR A 59 6.74 -7.95 -9.08
CA THR A 59 7.63 -7.08 -8.31
C THR A 59 7.24 -7.11 -6.83
N ILE A 60 8.22 -7.27 -5.96
CA ILE A 60 8.04 -7.21 -4.50
C ILE A 60 8.70 -5.93 -4.00
N VAL A 61 7.91 -5.06 -3.37
CA VAL A 61 8.38 -3.81 -2.78
C VAL A 61 8.27 -3.92 -1.27
N GLU A 62 9.39 -3.72 -0.58
CA GLU A 62 9.45 -3.70 0.87
C GLU A 62 9.70 -2.26 1.35
N VAL A 63 8.79 -1.75 2.19
CA VAL A 63 8.87 -0.39 2.73
C VAL A 63 9.05 -0.47 4.25
N PRO A 64 10.10 0.14 4.83
CA PRO A 64 10.25 0.21 6.28
C PRO A 64 9.02 0.86 6.92
N ARG A 65 8.47 0.28 7.99
CA ARG A 65 7.19 0.73 8.58
C ARG A 65 7.18 2.20 8.98
N HIS A 66 8.32 2.72 9.45
CA HIS A 66 8.45 4.10 9.87
C HIS A 66 8.44 5.11 8.71
N LEU A 67 8.62 4.64 7.47
CA LEU A 67 8.60 5.46 6.26
C LEU A 67 7.32 5.27 5.42
N ASP A 68 6.55 4.20 5.67
CA ASP A 68 5.33 3.89 4.92
C ASP A 68 4.15 4.77 5.35
N ASN A 69 3.86 5.80 4.56
CA ASN A 69 2.75 6.70 4.79
C ASN A 69 1.40 6.12 4.34
N SER A 70 1.39 5.21 3.36
CA SER A 70 0.16 4.60 2.85
C SER A 70 -0.52 3.77 3.92
N THR A 71 0.25 2.96 4.64
CA THR A 71 -0.29 2.14 5.73
C THR A 71 -0.73 3.00 6.92
N ARG A 72 0.05 4.03 7.28
CA ARG A 72 -0.32 4.97 8.35
C ARG A 72 -1.64 5.68 8.06
N ARG A 73 -1.79 6.23 6.84
CA ARG A 73 -3.03 6.88 6.39
C ARG A 73 -4.22 5.91 6.42
N ALA A 74 -4.02 4.65 6.03
CA ALA A 74 -5.08 3.66 6.05
C ALA A 74 -5.55 3.31 7.48
N GLU A 75 -4.63 3.30 8.45
CA GLU A 75 -4.94 3.07 9.87
C GLU A 75 -5.64 4.27 10.53
N GLU A 76 -5.41 5.48 10.03
CA GLU A 76 -6.09 6.71 10.48
C GLU A 76 -7.51 6.87 9.90
N LEU A 77 -7.90 6.07 8.91
CA LEU A 77 -9.24 6.13 8.32
C LEU A 77 -10.25 5.33 9.16
N PRO A 78 -11.34 5.96 9.64
CA PRO A 78 -12.32 5.35 10.56
C PRO A 78 -13.20 4.26 9.94
N TYR A 79 -12.91 3.81 8.71
CA TYR A 79 -13.72 2.82 8.00
C TYR A 79 -13.66 1.41 8.62
N TYR A 80 -12.68 1.11 9.47
CA TYR A 80 -12.55 -0.19 10.15
C TYR A 80 -13.14 -0.22 11.57
N GLU A 81 -13.67 0.90 12.09
CA GLU A 81 -14.32 0.94 13.42
C GLU A 81 -15.82 0.61 13.37
N LYS A 82 -16.43 0.44 12.19
CA LYS A 82 -17.80 -0.04 12.09
C LYS A 82 -17.83 -1.56 12.27
N GLU A 83 -18.23 -2.00 13.46
CA GLU A 83 -18.74 -3.35 13.68
C GLU A 83 -19.74 -3.71 12.56
N PRO A 84 -19.77 -4.97 12.09
CA PRO A 84 -20.78 -5.39 11.13
C PRO A 84 -22.15 -5.14 11.78
N GLU A 85 -22.94 -4.23 11.18
CA GLU A 85 -24.35 -4.07 11.54
C GLU A 85 -25.01 -5.45 11.33
N ASP A 86 -25.41 -6.10 12.43
CA ASP A 86 -26.15 -7.36 12.41
C ASP A 86 -27.30 -7.21 11.39
N PRO A 87 -27.50 -8.19 10.48
CA PRO A 87 -28.64 -8.13 9.59
C PRO A 87 -29.92 -8.06 10.44
N PRO A 88 -30.88 -7.17 10.12
CA PRO A 88 -32.08 -7.05 10.92
C PRO A 88 -32.76 -8.41 10.96
N GLY A 89 -32.84 -8.99 12.16
CA GLY A 89 -33.46 -10.27 12.40
C GLY A 89 -34.89 -10.24 11.85
N GLU A 90 -35.22 -11.23 11.01
CA GLU A 90 -36.60 -11.56 10.70
C GLU A 90 -37.28 -11.95 12.01
N GLY A 91 -38.02 -10.99 12.58
CA GLY A 91 -38.97 -11.24 13.65
C GLY A 91 -40.13 -12.11 13.16
N PRO A 92 -40.81 -12.81 14.09
CA PRO A 92 -41.74 -13.90 13.83
C PRO A 92 -43.03 -13.50 13.11
#